data_AF-A0AA40LFQ6-F1
#
_entry.id   AF-A0AA40LFQ6-F1
#
_cell.length_a   1.000
_cell.length_b   1.000
_cell.length_c   1.000
_cell.angle_alpha   90.00
_cell.angle_beta   90.00
_cell.angle_gamma   90.00
#
_symmetry.space_group_name_H-M   'P 1'
#
loop_
_entity.id
_entity.type
_entity.pdbx_description
1 polymer ?
#
loop_
_entity_poly.entity_id
_entity_poly.type
_entity_poly.pdbx_seq_one_letter_code
_entity_poly.pdbx_strand_id
1 'polypeptide(L)'
;MGEAEPWHGNCLAHTSPWSPCSTSCGLGVSTRVSNANARCRPAQESRLCALRPCDLDIRPLIKEGKKCLAVYQPEAPLNFTLAGCVSTRAYRPKYCGVCTDNRCCIPYKSKTIDVPFQCPDGPGFSRRVLWINACFCNLSCRNPNDIFADLDLYPDFSEIAN
;
A
#
# COMPACT_ATOMS: atom_id res chain seq x y z
N MET A 1 39.84 0.57 24.21
CA MET A 1 39.57 2.01 24.34
C MET A 1 39.05 2.48 22.99
N GLY A 2 37.79 2.87 22.95
CA GLY A 2 37.03 3.14 21.73
C GLY A 2 35.56 3.22 22.13
N GLU A 3 35.26 4.25 22.92
CA GLU A 3 33.93 4.50 23.48
C GLU A 3 32.94 4.70 22.33
N ALA A 4 31.92 3.85 22.28
CA ALA A 4 30.75 4.08 21.46
C ALA A 4 29.95 5.21 22.13
N GLU A 5 30.20 6.43 21.67
CA GLU A 5 29.47 7.64 22.06
C GLU A 5 27.95 7.39 22.07
N PRO A 6 27.26 7.65 23.20
CA PRO A 6 25.82 7.48 23.31
C PRO A 6 25.10 8.66 22.64
N TRP A 7 25.02 8.66 21.30
CA TRP A 7 24.14 9.58 20.57
C TRP A 7 22.68 9.12 20.66
N HIS A 8 22.09 9.30 21.83
CA HIS A 8 20.66 9.61 21.96
C HIS A 8 20.57 11.06 22.44
N GLY A 9 19.70 11.92 21.92
CA GLY A 9 18.48 11.61 21.20
C GLY A 9 17.77 12.90 20.78
N ASN A 10 17.85 13.21 19.50
CA ASN A 10 16.94 14.12 18.82
C ASN A 10 16.63 13.62 17.40
N CYS A 11 16.59 12.29 17.23
CA CYS A 11 16.02 11.72 16.01
C CYS A 11 14.50 11.77 16.13
N LEU A 12 13.89 12.84 15.62
CA LEU A 12 12.45 12.87 15.44
C LEU A 12 12.11 11.93 14.28
N ALA A 13 11.82 10.67 14.61
CA ALA A 13 11.44 9.67 13.65
C ALA A 13 10.12 10.10 12.98
N HIS A 14 10.22 10.41 11.70
CA HIS A 14 9.14 10.76 10.81
C HIS A 14 9.06 9.70 9.72
N THR A 15 7.85 9.22 9.46
CA THR A 15 7.56 8.37 8.32
C THR A 15 6.37 8.95 7.57
N SER A 16 6.61 9.33 6.31
CA SER A 16 5.53 9.81 5.45
C SER A 16 4.53 8.70 5.11
N PRO A 17 3.30 9.05 4.74
CA PRO A 17 2.35 8.11 4.15
C PRO A 17 2.94 7.43 2.90
N TRP A 18 2.39 6.26 2.55
CA TRP A 18 2.71 5.64 1.27
C TRP A 18 2.08 6.41 0.11
N SER A 19 2.81 6.54 -0.98
CA SER A 19 2.29 7.04 -2.25
C SER A 19 1.15 6.14 -2.75
N PRO A 20 0.29 6.65 -3.65
CA PRO A 20 -0.58 5.81 -4.46
C PRO A 20 0.23 4.71 -5.16
N CYS A 21 -0.44 3.59 -5.44
CA CYS A 21 0.17 2.52 -6.23
C CYS A 21 0.40 3.03 -7.66
N SER A 22 1.56 2.72 -8.24
CA SER A 22 1.91 3.13 -9.59
C SER A 22 0.98 2.57 -10.67
N THR A 23 0.20 1.53 -10.35
CA THR A 23 -0.78 0.92 -11.24
C THR A 23 -2.16 0.85 -10.57
N SER A 24 -3.22 0.93 -11.37
CA SER A 24 -4.61 0.82 -10.90
C SER A 24 -5.10 -0.63 -10.78
N CYS A 25 -4.46 -1.55 -11.50
CA CYS A 25 -4.62 -2.99 -11.43
C CYS A 25 -3.25 -3.69 -11.54
N GLY A 26 -3.21 -4.97 -11.21
CA GLY A 26 -1.99 -5.78 -11.29
C GLY A 26 -0.96 -5.38 -10.25
N LEU A 27 0.28 -5.80 -10.48
CA LEU A 27 1.41 -5.48 -9.61
C LEU A 27 2.01 -4.12 -9.98
N GLY A 28 2.18 -3.26 -8.98
CA GLY A 28 2.83 -1.96 -9.08
C GLY A 28 3.74 -1.70 -7.87
N VAL A 29 4.17 -0.45 -7.73
CA VAL A 29 5.06 0.01 -6.65
C VAL A 29 4.44 1.19 -5.93
N SER A 30 4.57 1.20 -4.60
CA SER A 30 4.30 2.37 -3.77
C SER A 30 5.56 2.73 -2.99
N THR A 31 5.80 4.02 -2.80
CA THR A 31 7.00 4.55 -2.15
C THR A 31 6.63 5.45 -0.98
N ARG A 32 7.53 5.57 0.00
CA ARG A 32 7.46 6.59 1.06
C ARG A 32 8.87 7.03 1.42
N VAL A 33 8.98 8.14 2.12
CA VAL A 33 10.23 8.56 2.77
C VAL A 33 10.12 8.33 4.28
N SER A 34 11.15 7.71 4.87
CA SER A 34 11.28 7.53 6.32
C SER A 34 12.71 7.84 6.77
N ASN A 35 12.85 8.49 7.92
CA ASN A 35 14.14 8.63 8.60
C ASN A 35 14.27 7.67 9.79
N ALA A 36 13.32 6.74 9.98
CA ALA A 36 13.31 5.76 11.07
C ALA A 36 14.30 4.61 10.79
N ASN A 37 15.59 4.94 10.74
CA ASN A 37 16.68 4.00 10.56
C ASN A 37 17.84 4.33 11.50
N ALA A 38 18.80 3.41 11.64
CA ALA A 38 19.92 3.54 12.58
C ALA A 38 20.77 4.81 12.37
N ARG A 39 20.72 5.43 11.19
CA ARG A 39 21.47 6.65 10.85
C ARG A 39 20.62 7.93 10.96
N CYS A 40 19.33 7.82 11.27
CA CYS A 40 18.36 8.92 11.28
C CYS A 40 18.35 9.78 9.99
N ARG A 41 18.60 9.17 8.82
CA ARG A 41 18.64 9.90 7.54
C ARG A 41 17.41 9.60 6.70
N PRO A 42 16.78 10.59 6.04
CA PRO A 42 15.69 10.34 5.11
C PRO A 42 16.12 9.33 4.05
N ALA A 43 15.38 8.24 3.93
CA ALA A 43 15.58 7.20 2.94
C ALA A 43 14.27 6.91 2.23
N GLN A 44 14.35 6.68 0.92
CA GLN A 44 13.20 6.21 0.15
C GLN A 44 12.99 4.73 0.40
N GLU A 45 11.80 4.39 0.86
CA GLU A 45 11.31 3.04 1.02
C GLU A 45 10.34 2.70 -0.10
N SER A 46 10.51 1.55 -0.74
CA SER A 46 9.55 0.99 -1.70
C SER A 46 8.94 -0.31 -1.20
N ARG A 47 7.70 -0.56 -1.64
CA ARG A 47 7.01 -1.85 -1.51
C ARG A 47 6.18 -2.13 -2.77
N LEU A 48 5.99 -3.39 -3.07
CA LEU A 48 5.05 -3.84 -4.10
C LEU A 48 3.62 -3.55 -3.65
N CYS A 49 2.74 -3.22 -4.57
CA CYS A 49 1.31 -3.04 -4.32
C CYS A 49 0.49 -3.70 -5.42
N ALA A 50 -0.66 -4.25 -5.05
CA ALA A 50 -1.63 -4.76 -6.02
C ALA A 50 -3.03 -4.41 -5.52
N LEU A 51 -3.63 -3.36 -6.10
CA LEU A 51 -4.93 -2.86 -5.65
C LEU A 51 -6.08 -3.73 -6.14
N ARG A 52 -5.99 -4.22 -7.38
CA ARG A 52 -7.02 -5.00 -8.08
C ARG A 52 -6.37 -5.99 -9.04
N PRO A 53 -6.98 -7.16 -9.31
CA PRO A 53 -6.61 -7.97 -10.48
C PRO A 53 -6.95 -7.22 -11.78
N CYS A 54 -6.16 -7.39 -12.84
CA CYS A 54 -6.44 -6.78 -14.16
C CYS A 54 -7.42 -7.62 -14.97
N ASP A 55 -7.28 -8.95 -14.94
CA ASP A 55 -8.01 -9.88 -15.83
C ASP A 55 -9.34 -10.38 -15.22
N LEU A 56 -9.86 -9.71 -14.21
CA LEU A 56 -11.08 -10.12 -13.51
C LEU A 56 -12.03 -8.94 -13.32
N ASP A 57 -13.22 -9.04 -13.93
CA ASP A 57 -14.30 -8.11 -13.61
C ASP A 57 -15.02 -8.54 -12.33
N ILE A 58 -14.87 -7.71 -11.30
CA ILE A 58 -15.48 -7.92 -9.98
C ILE A 58 -16.80 -7.16 -9.79
N ARG A 59 -17.27 -6.41 -10.80
CA ARG A 59 -18.57 -5.71 -10.74
C ARG A 59 -19.76 -6.66 -10.55
N PRO A 60 -19.80 -7.87 -11.17
CA PRO A 60 -20.90 -8.81 -10.97
C PRO A 60 -21.02 -9.33 -9.53
N LEU A 61 -19.97 -9.19 -8.71
CA LEU A 61 -19.95 -9.60 -7.30
C LEU A 61 -20.61 -8.56 -6.37
N ILE A 62 -21.05 -7.42 -6.89
CA ILE A 62 -21.78 -6.42 -6.11
C ILE A 62 -23.16 -6.99 -5.76
N LYS A 63 -23.47 -7.06 -4.46
CA LYS A 63 -24.77 -7.52 -3.97
C LYS A 63 -25.91 -6.62 -4.45
N GLU A 64 -27.06 -7.21 -4.71
CA GLU A 64 -28.27 -6.48 -5.09
C GLU A 64 -28.59 -5.34 -4.11
N GLY A 65 -28.96 -4.18 -4.63
CA GLY A 65 -29.21 -2.96 -3.85
C GLY A 65 -27.96 -2.21 -3.34
N LYS A 66 -26.75 -2.76 -3.52
CA LYS A 66 -25.49 -2.05 -3.24
C LYS A 66 -24.95 -1.42 -4.52
N LYS A 67 -24.29 -0.27 -4.39
CA LYS A 67 -23.55 0.41 -5.49
C LYS A 67 -22.04 0.17 -5.43
N CYS A 68 -21.58 -0.66 -4.50
CA CYS A 68 -20.16 -0.90 -4.33
C CYS A 68 -19.86 -2.25 -3.68
N LEU A 69 -18.73 -2.82 -4.10
CA LEU A 69 -18.01 -3.86 -3.38
C LEU A 69 -16.79 -3.19 -2.75
N ALA A 70 -16.68 -3.20 -1.43
CA ALA A 70 -15.53 -2.57 -0.76
C ALA A 70 -14.26 -3.42 -0.91
N VAL A 71 -14.36 -4.73 -0.74
CA VAL A 71 -13.21 -5.64 -0.76
C VAL A 71 -13.56 -6.86 -1.57
N TYR A 72 -12.64 -7.26 -2.44
CA TYR A 72 -12.65 -8.54 -3.12
C TYR A 72 -11.57 -9.44 -2.53
N GLN A 73 -11.87 -10.71 -2.28
CA GLN A 73 -10.89 -11.69 -1.86
C GLN A 73 -11.07 -12.96 -2.72
N PRO A 74 -10.00 -13.46 -3.36
CA PRO A 74 -10.09 -14.69 -4.14
C PRO A 74 -10.54 -15.88 -3.31
N GLU A 75 -11.18 -16.86 -3.95
CA GLU A 75 -11.61 -18.11 -3.32
C GLU A 75 -10.43 -19.05 -3.02
N ALA A 76 -9.47 -19.12 -3.93
CA ALA A 76 -8.26 -19.92 -3.78
C ALA A 76 -7.06 -19.04 -3.38
N PRO A 77 -6.13 -19.55 -2.55
CA PRO A 77 -4.81 -18.96 -2.41
C PRO A 77 -4.06 -18.94 -3.75
N LEU A 78 -3.29 -17.88 -3.98
CA LEU A 78 -2.47 -17.68 -5.18
C LEU A 78 -1.04 -17.31 -4.79
N ASN A 79 -0.10 -17.62 -5.67
CA ASN A 79 1.28 -17.19 -5.51
C ASN A 79 1.48 -15.81 -6.13
N PHE A 80 2.27 -14.96 -5.47
CA PHE A 80 2.75 -13.73 -6.09
C PHE A 80 3.83 -14.05 -7.12
N THR A 81 3.86 -13.29 -8.20
CA THR A 81 4.89 -13.38 -9.24
C THR A 81 5.59 -12.05 -9.41
N LEU A 82 6.91 -12.07 -9.57
CA LEU A 82 7.71 -10.87 -9.84
C LEU A 82 8.91 -11.26 -10.71
N ALA A 83 9.00 -10.70 -11.91
CA ALA A 83 10.12 -10.90 -12.83
C ALA A 83 10.51 -12.38 -13.05
N GLY A 84 9.50 -13.26 -13.20
CA GLY A 84 9.71 -14.71 -13.39
C GLY A 84 9.94 -15.51 -12.10
N CYS A 85 10.05 -14.84 -10.95
CA CYS A 85 10.14 -15.50 -9.64
C CYS A 85 8.76 -15.62 -8.99
N VAL A 86 8.57 -16.65 -8.17
CA VAL A 86 7.28 -17.00 -7.55
C VAL A 86 7.43 -17.02 -6.04
N SER A 87 6.40 -16.57 -5.30
CA SER A 87 6.43 -16.64 -3.85
C SER A 87 6.52 -18.07 -3.34
N THR A 88 7.30 -18.31 -2.28
CA THR A 88 7.50 -19.66 -1.73
C THR A 88 6.25 -20.23 -1.04
N ARG A 89 5.24 -19.38 -0.81
CA ARG A 89 3.97 -19.73 -0.18
C ARG A 89 2.84 -19.11 -1.00
N ALA A 90 1.70 -19.76 -1.00
CA ALA A 90 0.47 -19.19 -1.53
C ALA A 90 -0.18 -18.27 -0.50
N TYR A 91 -0.71 -17.14 -0.96
CA TYR A 91 -1.37 -16.14 -0.15
C TYR A 91 -2.81 -15.95 -0.62
N ARG A 92 -3.66 -15.46 0.27
CA ARG A 92 -5.04 -15.10 -0.07
C ARG A 92 -5.25 -13.58 0.11
N PRO A 93 -4.62 -12.76 -0.75
CA PRO A 93 -4.63 -11.31 -0.60
C PRO A 93 -6.06 -10.76 -0.77
N LYS A 94 -6.34 -9.68 -0.05
CA LYS A 94 -7.53 -8.86 -0.29
C LYS A 94 -7.17 -7.78 -1.31
N TYR A 95 -8.10 -7.50 -2.19
CA TYR A 95 -8.04 -6.43 -3.17
C TYR A 95 -9.15 -5.42 -2.86
N CYS A 96 -8.94 -4.16 -3.25
CA CYS A 96 -10.04 -3.20 -3.18
C CYS A 96 -11.05 -3.51 -4.28
N GLY A 97 -12.34 -3.37 -3.96
CA GLY A 97 -13.38 -3.62 -4.93
C GLY A 97 -13.61 -2.44 -5.87
N VAL A 98 -14.84 -2.29 -6.32
CA VAL A 98 -15.26 -1.27 -7.28
C VAL A 98 -16.57 -0.63 -6.82
N CYS A 99 -16.71 0.68 -7.03
CA CYS A 99 -17.92 1.45 -6.76
C CYS A 99 -18.48 1.92 -8.12
N THR A 100 -19.80 1.91 -8.30
CA THR A 100 -20.48 2.27 -9.57
C THR A 100 -21.12 3.67 -9.52
N ASP A 101 -20.85 4.43 -8.46
CA ASP A 101 -21.48 5.72 -8.16
C ASP A 101 -20.44 6.85 -8.04
N ASN A 102 -19.48 6.88 -8.96
CA ASN A 102 -18.39 7.87 -9.05
C ASN A 102 -17.47 7.95 -7.82
N ARG A 103 -17.56 7.00 -6.90
CA ARG A 103 -16.64 6.87 -5.77
C ARG A 103 -15.41 6.04 -6.14
N CYS A 104 -14.27 6.37 -5.55
CA CYS A 104 -13.06 5.56 -5.64
C CYS A 104 -12.97 4.60 -4.46
N CYS A 105 -12.77 3.30 -4.76
CA CYS A 105 -12.44 2.34 -3.72
C CYS A 105 -10.92 2.34 -3.49
N ILE A 106 -10.50 2.78 -2.30
CA ILE A 106 -9.08 2.90 -1.92
C ILE A 106 -8.79 2.12 -0.62
N PRO A 107 -7.53 1.66 -0.41
CA PRO A 107 -7.16 0.99 0.83
C PRO A 107 -7.31 1.94 2.03
N TYR A 108 -8.06 1.51 3.05
CA TYR A 108 -8.24 2.25 4.31
C TYR A 108 -7.31 1.72 5.40
N LYS A 109 -7.28 0.39 5.54
CA LYS A 109 -6.44 -0.32 6.51
C LYS A 109 -5.53 -1.26 5.76
N SER A 110 -4.22 -1.06 5.92
CA SER A 110 -3.21 -1.91 5.32
C SER A 110 -1.99 -2.05 6.22
N LYS A 111 -1.22 -3.09 5.96
CA LYS A 111 0.11 -3.28 6.54
C LYS A 111 1.10 -3.61 5.44
N THR A 112 2.38 -3.62 5.77
CA THR A 112 3.43 -4.12 4.88
C THR A 112 3.86 -5.48 5.40
N ILE A 113 3.94 -6.48 4.51
CA ILE A 113 4.46 -7.82 4.83
C ILE A 113 5.70 -8.10 3.99
N ASP A 114 6.60 -8.93 4.49
CA ASP A 114 7.71 -9.47 3.70
C ASP A 114 7.29 -10.79 3.05
N VAL A 115 7.40 -10.84 1.72
CA VAL A 115 7.09 -12.02 0.91
C VAL A 115 8.40 -12.57 0.34
N PRO A 116 8.79 -13.82 0.69
CA PRO A 116 9.91 -14.51 0.08
C PRO A 116 9.53 -15.04 -1.31
N PHE A 117 10.42 -14.83 -2.28
CA PHE A 117 10.33 -15.30 -3.65
C PHE A 117 11.46 -16.28 -3.95
N GLN A 118 11.15 -17.30 -4.74
CA GLN A 118 12.10 -18.24 -5.31
C GLN A 118 12.11 -18.08 -6.83
N CYS A 119 13.30 -17.99 -7.40
CA CYS A 119 13.50 -17.94 -8.85
C CYS A 119 13.97 -19.30 -9.36
N PRO A 120 13.70 -19.66 -10.63
CA PRO A 120 14.12 -20.94 -11.21
C PRO A 120 15.64 -21.20 -11.12
N ASP A 121 16.44 -20.20 -11.49
CA ASP A 121 17.91 -20.30 -11.58
C ASP A 121 18.65 -19.26 -10.73
N GLY A 122 18.01 -18.77 -9.66
CA GLY A 122 18.53 -17.65 -8.88
C GLY A 122 18.34 -17.80 -7.38
N PRO A 123 19.10 -17.04 -6.56
CA PRO A 123 18.88 -17.00 -5.13
C PRO A 123 17.49 -16.45 -4.83
N GLY A 124 16.87 -16.99 -3.77
CA GLY A 124 15.63 -16.45 -3.25
C GLY A 124 15.85 -15.05 -2.66
N PHE A 125 14.81 -14.22 -2.70
CA PHE A 125 14.85 -12.88 -2.12
C PHE A 125 13.51 -12.52 -1.48
N SER A 126 13.52 -11.57 -0.55
CA SER A 126 12.29 -11.05 0.06
C SER A 126 11.94 -9.66 -0.48
N ARG A 127 10.65 -9.41 -0.67
CA ARG A 127 10.12 -8.08 -0.98
C ARG A 127 9.01 -7.69 -0.03
N ARG A 128 9.00 -6.41 0.31
CA ARG A 128 7.89 -5.78 1.03
C ARG A 128 6.69 -5.64 0.10
N VAL A 129 5.52 -6.08 0.56
CA VAL A 129 4.26 -6.06 -0.17
C VAL A 129 3.19 -5.37 0.67
N LEU A 130 2.40 -4.50 0.03
CA LEU A 130 1.17 -3.93 0.59
C LEU A 130 0.16 -5.05 0.82
N TRP A 131 -0.18 -5.28 2.09
CA TRP A 131 -1.23 -6.20 2.51
C TRP A 131 -2.47 -5.44 2.94
N ILE A 132 -3.51 -5.50 2.11
CA ILE A 132 -4.78 -4.81 2.34
C ILE A 132 -5.60 -5.61 3.37
N ASN A 133 -6.09 -4.92 4.40
CA ASN A 133 -7.03 -5.49 5.38
C ASN A 133 -8.46 -5.06 5.11
N ALA A 134 -8.65 -3.78 4.73
CA ALA A 134 -9.95 -3.21 4.37
C ALA A 134 -9.78 -2.04 3.40
N CYS A 135 -10.81 -1.81 2.57
CA CYS A 135 -10.95 -0.66 1.69
C CYS A 135 -12.28 0.04 1.94
N PHE A 136 -12.40 1.28 1.48
CA PHE A 136 -13.64 2.05 1.55
C PHE A 136 -13.86 2.82 0.24
N CYS A 137 -15.12 3.13 -0.07
CA CYS A 137 -15.47 4.00 -1.19
C CYS A 137 -15.46 5.45 -0.72
N ASN A 138 -14.59 6.27 -1.29
CA ASN A 138 -14.49 7.69 -1.01
C ASN A 138 -14.99 8.52 -2.20
N LEU A 139 -15.55 9.71 -1.92
CA LEU A 139 -15.87 10.70 -2.95
C LEU A 139 -14.62 11.49 -3.37
N SER A 140 -13.70 11.73 -2.43
CA SER A 140 -12.39 12.36 -2.72
C SER A 140 -11.44 11.32 -3.31
N CYS A 141 -11.54 11.15 -4.62
CA CYS A 141 -10.59 10.38 -5.40
C CYS A 141 -9.26 11.14 -5.48
N ARG A 142 -8.19 10.57 -4.92
CA ARG A 142 -6.86 11.16 -5.06
C ARG A 142 -6.43 11.08 -6.53
N ASN A 143 -6.34 12.23 -7.19
CA ASN A 143 -5.82 12.32 -8.54
C ASN A 143 -4.29 12.16 -8.49
N PRO A 144 -3.69 11.17 -9.18
CA PRO A 144 -2.23 10.99 -9.17
C PRO A 144 -1.46 12.19 -9.76
N ASN A 145 -2.10 13.07 -10.52
CA ASN A 145 -1.51 14.30 -11.04
C ASN A 145 -1.70 15.51 -10.11
N ASP A 146 -2.49 15.36 -9.05
CA ASP A 146 -2.74 16.43 -8.09
C ASP A 146 -1.71 16.36 -6.97
N ILE A 147 -0.64 17.12 -7.14
CA ILE A 147 0.47 17.27 -6.18
C ILE A 147 0.04 17.94 -4.86
N PHE A 148 -1.16 18.55 -4.81
CA PHE A 148 -1.65 19.28 -3.64
C PHE A 148 -2.69 18.50 -2.83
N ALA A 149 -3.12 17.31 -3.29
CA ALA A 149 -4.12 16.49 -2.60
C ALA A 149 -3.76 16.07 -1.16
N ASP A 150 -2.49 16.18 -0.75
CA ASP A 150 -2.02 15.92 0.62
C ASP A 150 -2.02 17.19 1.52
N LEU A 151 -2.19 18.40 0.95
CA LEU A 151 -2.28 19.66 1.71
C LEU A 151 -3.68 19.91 2.28
N ASP A 152 -4.71 19.30 1.70
CA ASP A 152 -6.10 19.39 2.18
C ASP A 152 -6.31 18.73 3.57
N LEU A 153 -5.29 18.04 4.09
CA LEU A 153 -5.29 17.44 5.43
C LEU A 153 -4.73 18.38 6.51
N TYR A 154 -4.34 19.62 6.18
CA TYR A 154 -4.02 20.59 7.21
C TYR A 154 -5.33 21.03 7.89
N PRO A 155 -5.53 20.75 9.19
CA PRO A 155 -6.66 21.33 9.90
C PRO A 155 -6.55 22.85 9.78
N ASP A 156 -7.65 23.48 9.37
CA ASP A 156 -7.76 24.92 9.32
C ASP A 156 -7.39 25.47 10.71
N PHE A 157 -6.52 26.48 10.76
CA PHE A 157 -6.04 27.08 12.02
C PHE A 157 -7.19 27.65 12.87
N SER A 158 -8.39 27.76 12.29
CA SER A 158 -9.64 28.10 12.96
C SER A 158 -10.13 27.05 13.97
N GLU A 159 -9.66 25.79 13.95
CA GLU A 159 -10.01 24.78 14.97
C GLU A 159 -9.05 24.74 16.19
N ILE A 160 -7.98 25.53 16.20
CA ILE A 160 -6.99 25.57 17.30
C ILE A 160 -7.32 26.67 18.33
N ALA A 161 -8.38 27.46 18.09
CA ALA A 161 -8.87 28.47 19.01
C ALA A 161 -10.21 28.05 19.64
N ASN A 162 -10.13 27.23 20.68
CA ASN A 162 -11.07 27.20 21.82
C ASN A 162 -10.45 26.49 23.02
#